data_AF-A0A7X0Y1P7-F1
#
_entry.id   AF-A0A7X0Y1P7-F1
#
_cell.length_a   1.000
_cell.length_b   1.000
_cell.length_c   1.000
_cell.angle_alpha   90.00
_cell.angle_beta   90.00
_cell.angle_gamma   90.00
#
_symmetry.space_group_name_H-M   'P 1'
#
loop_
_entity.id
_entity.type
_entity.pdbx_description
1 polymer ?
#
loop_
_entity_poly.entity_id
_entity_poly.type
_entity_poly.pdbx_seq_one_letter_code
_entity_poly.pdbx_strand_id
1 'polypeptide(L)'
;MHEKLISTEITKLLAKEIFRFADFWFDNYYTKNLAREILRQHPDFIAVYRPRIVATVANSLKAVSGGSYSQLDYYNLGKTEAQNGLTVADAIRNRYSFEEATETFLKKRNEESSLGIAKQEIDYYMEELNDFHEMIMPLILQGYTHHYGYAKKR
;
A
#
# COMPACT_ATOMS: atom_id res chain seq x y z
N MET A 1 25.48 -6.88 -4.04
CA MET A 1 24.41 -6.60 -5.03
C MET A 1 23.37 -5.79 -4.30
N HIS A 2 23.15 -4.52 -4.67
CA HIS A 2 21.98 -3.78 -4.20
C HIS A 2 20.78 -4.28 -5.00
N GLU A 3 19.84 -4.92 -4.33
CA GLU A 3 18.53 -5.24 -4.91
C GLU A 3 17.92 -3.92 -5.38
N LYS A 4 17.78 -3.74 -6.69
CA LYS A 4 17.01 -2.64 -7.25
C LYS A 4 15.54 -2.94 -6.95
N LEU A 5 15.05 -2.41 -5.83
CA LEU A 5 13.71 -2.72 -5.32
C LEU A 5 12.60 -1.94 -6.06
N ILE A 6 12.93 -0.73 -6.54
CA ILE A 6 12.07 0.18 -7.31
C ILE A 6 12.95 1.36 -7.77
N SER A 7 12.67 1.99 -8.91
CA SER A 7 13.43 3.17 -9.37
C SER A 7 13.30 4.34 -8.40
N THR A 8 14.34 5.17 -8.36
CA THR A 8 14.34 6.38 -7.53
C THR A 8 13.29 7.38 -8.03
N GLU A 9 12.96 7.32 -9.31
CA GLU A 9 12.07 8.19 -10.04
C GLU A 9 10.60 8.00 -9.62
N ILE A 10 10.07 6.77 -9.68
CA ILE A 10 8.71 6.49 -9.19
C ILE A 10 8.62 6.76 -7.68
N THR A 11 9.69 6.48 -6.93
CA THR A 11 9.71 6.74 -5.49
C THR A 11 9.63 8.23 -5.17
N LYS A 12 10.40 9.08 -5.88
CA LYS A 12 10.32 10.54 -5.73
C LYS A 12 8.95 11.07 -6.11
N LEU A 13 8.36 10.51 -7.17
CA LEU A 13 7.06 10.92 -7.68
C LEU A 13 5.94 10.58 -6.68
N LEU A 14 5.90 9.33 -6.22
CA LEU A 14 4.95 8.88 -5.21
C LEU A 14 5.17 9.59 -3.87
N ALA A 15 6.42 9.77 -3.42
CA ALA A 15 6.73 10.46 -2.17
C ALA A 15 6.28 11.93 -2.18
N LYS A 16 6.44 12.64 -3.32
CA LYS A 16 6.01 14.04 -3.47
C LYS A 16 4.50 14.19 -3.40
N GLU A 17 3.76 13.20 -3.90
CA GLU A 17 2.31 13.24 -3.97
C GLU A 17 1.65 12.29 -2.96
N ILE A 18 2.40 11.73 -2.00
CA ILE A 18 1.96 10.57 -1.21
C ILE A 18 0.67 10.81 -0.43
N PHE A 19 0.50 12.03 0.10
CA PHE A 19 -0.73 12.41 0.79
C PHE A 19 -1.92 12.49 -0.17
N ARG A 20 -1.73 13.11 -1.34
CA ARG A 20 -2.79 13.23 -2.37
C ARG A 20 -3.13 11.88 -2.99
N PHE A 21 -2.13 11.05 -3.23
CA PHE A 21 -2.31 9.69 -3.71
C PHE A 21 -3.04 8.84 -2.67
N ALA A 22 -2.62 8.89 -1.40
CA ALA A 22 -3.28 8.13 -0.36
C ALA A 22 -4.74 8.59 -0.18
N ASP A 23 -5.00 9.90 -0.19
CA ASP A 23 -6.37 10.41 -0.17
C ASP A 23 -7.19 9.90 -1.36
N PHE A 24 -6.64 9.99 -2.57
CA PHE A 24 -7.26 9.45 -3.77
C PHE A 24 -7.56 7.95 -3.65
N TRP A 25 -6.60 7.15 -3.19
CA TRP A 25 -6.75 5.70 -3.03
C TRP A 25 -7.81 5.35 -1.98
N PHE A 26 -7.78 6.03 -0.82
CA PHE A 26 -8.75 5.80 0.26
C PHE A 26 -10.17 6.14 -0.16
N ASP A 27 -10.36 7.28 -0.80
CA ASP A 27 -11.67 7.80 -1.16
C ASP A 27 -12.27 7.06 -2.37
N ASN A 28 -11.43 6.48 -3.25
CA ASN A 28 -11.91 5.89 -4.50
C ASN A 28 -11.85 4.35 -4.57
N TYR A 29 -11.01 3.70 -3.76
CA TYR A 29 -10.75 2.26 -3.89
C TYR A 29 -10.82 1.52 -2.57
N TYR A 30 -10.08 1.98 -1.55
CA TYR A 30 -9.94 1.27 -0.26
C TYR A 30 -11.28 1.08 0.47
N THR A 31 -12.09 2.14 0.53
CA THR A 31 -13.34 2.15 1.31
C THR A 31 -14.52 1.50 0.57
N LYS A 32 -14.51 1.48 -0.76
CA LYS A 32 -15.64 0.98 -1.58
C LYS A 32 -15.91 -0.51 -1.38
N ASN A 33 -14.87 -1.28 -1.04
CA ASN A 33 -14.92 -2.73 -0.93
C ASN A 33 -14.56 -3.25 0.48
N LEU A 34 -14.53 -2.37 1.49
CA LEU A 34 -14.41 -2.79 2.87
C LEU A 34 -15.75 -3.38 3.34
N ALA A 35 -15.71 -4.48 4.09
CA ALA A 35 -16.94 -5.06 4.63
C ALA A 35 -17.66 -4.00 5.48
N ARG A 36 -18.93 -3.71 5.15
CA ARG A 36 -19.76 -2.73 5.89
C ARG A 36 -19.78 -2.98 7.39
N GLU A 37 -19.57 -4.23 7.79
CA GLU A 37 -19.53 -4.67 9.17
C GLU A 37 -18.29 -4.17 9.94
N ILE A 38 -17.12 -4.09 9.30
CA ILE A 38 -15.91 -3.51 9.91
C ILE A 38 -16.10 -2.01 10.11
N LEU A 39 -16.64 -1.31 9.11
CA LEU A 39 -16.97 0.12 9.20
C LEU A 39 -18.03 0.41 10.27
N ARG A 40 -18.94 -0.56 10.51
CA ARG A 40 -19.96 -0.46 11.57
C ARG A 40 -19.39 -0.74 12.96
N GLN A 41 -18.49 -1.72 13.08
CA GLN A 41 -17.88 -2.12 14.35
C GLN A 41 -16.80 -1.13 14.82
N HIS A 42 -16.15 -0.45 13.87
CA HIS A 42 -15.08 0.51 14.14
C HIS A 42 -15.31 1.78 13.30
N PRO A 43 -16.25 2.66 13.68
CA PRO A 43 -16.56 3.88 12.91
C PRO A 43 -15.36 4.83 12.79
N ASP A 44 -14.48 4.85 13.78
CA ASP A 44 -13.25 5.64 13.77
C ASP A 44 -12.10 4.95 13.02
N PHE A 45 -12.31 3.73 12.51
CA PHE A 45 -11.28 2.94 11.86
C PHE A 45 -10.66 3.71 10.71
N ILE A 46 -11.45 4.29 9.82
CA ILE A 46 -10.90 5.07 8.70
C ILE A 46 -10.08 6.27 9.23
N ALA A 47 -10.56 6.98 10.25
CA ALA A 47 -9.89 8.16 10.79
C ALA A 47 -8.57 7.82 11.52
N VAL A 48 -8.50 6.69 12.22
CA VAL A 48 -7.32 6.23 12.97
C VAL A 48 -6.34 5.44 12.08
N TYR A 49 -6.86 4.74 11.08
CA TYR A 49 -6.11 3.82 10.25
C TYR A 49 -5.54 4.48 8.99
N ARG A 50 -6.24 5.45 8.40
CA ARG A 50 -5.75 6.25 7.26
C ARG A 50 -4.38 6.88 7.54
N PRO A 51 -4.13 7.58 8.66
CA PRO A 51 -2.81 8.15 8.94
C PRO A 51 -1.73 7.09 9.12
N ARG A 52 -2.05 5.91 9.68
CA ARG A 52 -1.09 4.82 9.89
C ARG A 52 -0.70 4.16 8.58
N ILE A 53 -1.66 3.84 7.71
CA ILE A 53 -1.38 3.31 6.37
C ILE A 53 -0.59 4.34 5.56
N VAL A 54 -1.01 5.61 5.56
CA VAL A 54 -0.29 6.68 4.86
C VAL A 54 1.16 6.75 5.37
N ALA A 55 1.36 6.72 6.69
CA ALA A 55 2.70 6.74 7.28
C ALA A 55 3.50 5.50 6.92
N THR A 56 2.92 4.29 6.95
CA THR A 56 3.59 3.05 6.56
C THR A 56 3.97 3.10 5.08
N VAL A 57 3.06 3.42 4.18
CA VAL A 57 3.34 3.53 2.74
C VAL A 57 4.37 4.63 2.47
N ALA A 58 4.24 5.81 3.08
CA ALA A 58 5.20 6.90 2.91
C ALA A 58 6.60 6.55 3.44
N ASN A 59 6.68 5.92 4.62
CA ASN A 59 7.94 5.48 5.21
C ASN A 59 8.55 4.32 4.41
N SER A 60 7.72 3.41 3.91
CA SER A 60 8.11 2.32 3.02
C SER A 60 8.68 2.83 1.71
N LEU A 61 7.98 3.73 1.01
CA LEU A 61 8.49 4.37 -0.20
C LEU A 61 9.79 5.13 0.08
N LYS A 62 9.86 5.89 1.19
CA LYS A 62 11.09 6.59 1.58
C LYS A 62 12.25 5.63 1.89
N ALA A 63 11.98 4.50 2.54
CA ALA A 63 12.99 3.47 2.84
C ALA A 63 13.48 2.78 1.55
N VAL A 64 12.57 2.51 0.62
CA VAL A 64 12.87 1.97 -0.72
C VAL A 64 13.74 2.92 -1.54
N SER A 65 13.53 4.24 -1.47
CA SER A 65 14.45 5.22 -2.10
C SER A 65 15.88 5.18 -1.53
N GLY A 66 16.05 4.66 -0.32
CA GLY A 66 17.34 4.47 0.35
C GLY A 66 17.95 3.07 0.16
N GLY A 67 17.31 2.18 -0.60
CA GLY A 67 17.81 0.83 -0.88
C GLY A 67 17.61 -0.19 0.25
N SER A 68 16.74 0.08 1.22
CA SER A 68 16.41 -0.88 2.27
C SER A 68 14.94 -0.77 2.66
N TYR A 69 14.22 -1.89 2.72
CA TYR A 69 12.86 -1.92 3.25
C TYR A 69 12.83 -2.71 4.56
N SER A 70 12.00 -2.28 5.52
CA SER A 70 11.92 -2.90 6.84
C SER A 70 10.94 -4.06 6.82
N GLN A 71 11.46 -5.29 6.82
CA GLN A 71 10.60 -6.48 6.87
C GLN A 71 9.69 -6.50 8.10
N LEU A 72 10.20 -6.00 9.23
CA LEU A 72 9.46 -5.90 10.49
C LEU A 72 8.26 -4.95 10.38
N ASP A 73 8.38 -3.85 9.64
CA ASP A 73 7.28 -2.90 9.47
C ASP A 73 6.15 -3.49 8.63
N TYR A 74 6.46 -4.24 7.57
CA TYR A 74 5.45 -4.95 6.77
C TYR A 74 4.77 -6.07 7.55
N TYR A 75 5.53 -6.82 8.33
CA TYR A 75 4.95 -7.78 9.27
C TYR A 75 3.99 -7.12 10.27
N ASN A 76 4.42 -6.00 10.87
CA ASN A 76 3.60 -5.26 11.84
C ASN A 76 2.37 -4.62 11.20
N LEU A 77 2.45 -4.19 9.93
CA LEU A 77 1.30 -3.74 9.15
C LEU A 77 0.24 -4.83 9.10
N GLY A 78 0.60 -6.03 8.63
CA GLY A 78 -0.34 -7.13 8.51
C GLY A 78 -0.92 -7.59 9.86
N LYS A 79 -0.10 -7.59 10.92
CA LYS A 79 -0.57 -7.85 12.29
C LYS A 79 -1.59 -6.81 12.74
N THR A 80 -1.35 -5.54 12.45
CA THR A 80 -2.26 -4.45 12.83
C THR A 80 -3.56 -4.54 12.04
N GLU A 81 -3.51 -4.80 10.73
CA GLU A 81 -4.71 -4.99 9.92
C GLU A 81 -5.58 -6.14 10.47
N ALA A 82 -4.95 -7.27 10.77
CA ALA A 82 -5.64 -8.43 11.34
C ALA A 82 -6.27 -8.15 12.71
N GLN A 83 -5.57 -7.40 13.58
CA GLN A 83 -6.11 -6.97 14.89
C GLN A 83 -7.36 -6.10 14.76
N ASN A 84 -7.55 -5.42 13.63
CA ASN A 84 -8.72 -4.60 13.35
C ASN A 84 -9.78 -5.34 12.51
N GLY A 85 -9.65 -6.66 12.39
CA GLY A 85 -10.67 -7.51 11.76
C GLY A 85 -10.52 -7.66 10.24
N LEU A 86 -9.46 -7.14 9.63
CA LEU A 86 -9.18 -7.39 8.22
C LEU A 86 -8.65 -8.82 8.03
N THR A 87 -9.07 -9.44 6.94
CA THR A 87 -8.70 -10.78 6.54
C THR A 87 -7.53 -10.78 5.56
N VAL A 88 -6.90 -11.95 5.38
CA VAL A 88 -5.89 -12.16 4.31
C VAL A 88 -6.44 -11.80 2.92
N ALA A 89 -7.73 -12.06 2.67
CA ALA A 89 -8.37 -11.67 1.41
C ALA A 89 -8.41 -10.15 1.26
N ASP A 90 -8.60 -9.39 2.35
CA ASP A 90 -8.56 -7.92 2.33
C ASP A 90 -7.15 -7.43 2.02
N ALA A 91 -6.09 -8.05 2.56
CA ALA A 91 -4.70 -7.71 2.24
C ALA A 91 -4.40 -7.83 0.73
N ILE A 92 -4.82 -8.94 0.12
CA ILE A 92 -4.62 -9.19 -1.32
C ILE A 92 -5.43 -8.19 -2.15
N ARG A 93 -6.69 -7.91 -1.77
CA ARG A 93 -7.49 -6.87 -2.45
C ARG A 93 -6.84 -5.49 -2.32
N ASN A 94 -6.31 -5.15 -1.15
CA ASN A 94 -5.65 -3.87 -0.91
C ASN A 94 -4.44 -3.70 -1.83
N ARG A 95 -3.61 -4.73 -2.02
CA ARG A 95 -2.52 -4.73 -3.02
C ARG A 95 -3.03 -4.32 -4.40
N TYR A 96 -4.00 -5.06 -4.96
CA TYR A 96 -4.49 -4.77 -6.31
C TYR A 96 -5.11 -3.39 -6.43
N SER A 97 -5.85 -2.97 -5.40
CA SER A 97 -6.45 -1.63 -5.37
C SER A 97 -5.39 -0.51 -5.33
N PHE A 98 -4.25 -0.75 -4.70
CA PHE A 98 -3.14 0.18 -4.64
C PHE A 98 -2.46 0.30 -6.01
N GLU A 99 -2.21 -0.83 -6.67
CA GLU A 99 -1.64 -0.87 -8.01
C GLU A 99 -2.54 -0.13 -9.02
N GLU A 100 -3.83 -0.43 -9.02
CA GLU A 100 -4.83 0.23 -9.88
C GLU A 100 -4.92 1.75 -9.60
N ALA A 101 -4.92 2.14 -8.32
CA ALA A 101 -4.95 3.55 -7.95
C ALA A 101 -3.67 4.27 -8.37
N THR A 102 -2.51 3.60 -8.30
CA THR A 102 -1.22 4.17 -8.70
C THR A 102 -1.20 4.43 -10.19
N GLU A 103 -1.57 3.44 -10.99
CA GLU A 103 -1.65 3.57 -12.44
C GLU A 103 -2.60 4.71 -12.85
N THR A 104 -3.79 4.75 -12.24
CA THR A 104 -4.80 5.78 -12.52
C THR A 104 -4.30 7.17 -12.14
N PHE A 105 -3.65 7.29 -10.98
CA PHE A 105 -3.08 8.55 -10.51
C PHE A 105 -1.99 9.06 -11.45
N LEU A 106 -1.06 8.18 -11.88
CA LEU A 106 0.02 8.52 -12.81
C LEU A 106 -0.54 9.00 -14.15
N LYS A 107 -1.50 8.27 -14.73
CA LYS A 107 -2.16 8.66 -16.00
C LYS A 107 -2.82 10.02 -15.87
N LYS A 108 -3.65 10.23 -14.83
CA LYS A 108 -4.35 11.49 -14.61
C LYS A 108 -3.40 12.67 -14.45
N ARG A 109 -2.36 12.54 -13.63
CA ARG A 109 -1.37 13.60 -13.41
C ARG A 109 -0.54 13.88 -14.66
N ASN A 110 -0.34 12.87 -15.51
CA ASN A 110 0.32 13.06 -16.79
C ASN A 110 -0.55 13.81 -17.81
N GLU A 111 -1.85 13.49 -17.89
CA GLU A 111 -2.85 14.21 -18.70
C GLU A 111 -3.01 15.67 -18.25
N GLU A 112 -2.95 15.91 -16.94
CA GLU A 112 -2.91 17.26 -16.35
C GLU A 112 -1.59 18.01 -16.61
N SER A 113 -0.68 17.44 -17.42
CA SER A 113 0.66 17.97 -17.73
C SER A 113 1.54 18.24 -16.51
N SER A 114 1.24 17.60 -15.38
CA SER A 114 1.94 17.81 -14.11
C SER A 114 3.22 16.99 -13.99
N LEU A 115 3.34 15.90 -14.74
CA LEU A 115 4.44 14.94 -14.61
C LEU A 115 5.32 14.88 -15.86
N GLY A 116 4.72 14.98 -17.05
CA GLY A 116 5.45 14.98 -18.31
C GLY A 116 6.17 13.65 -18.60
N ILE A 117 5.62 12.52 -18.11
CA ILE A 117 6.19 11.18 -18.24
C ILE A 117 5.60 10.47 -19.46
N ALA A 118 6.40 9.68 -20.17
CA ALA A 118 5.89 8.86 -21.27
C ALA A 118 5.03 7.72 -20.75
N LYS A 119 4.07 7.25 -21.57
CA LYS A 119 3.25 6.07 -21.23
C LYS A 119 4.11 4.84 -20.90
N GLN A 120 5.19 4.64 -21.66
CA GLN A 120 6.14 3.54 -21.44
C GLN A 120 6.84 3.63 -20.07
N GLU A 121 7.06 4.84 -19.54
CA GLU A 121 7.60 5.02 -18.20
C GLU A 121 6.57 4.65 -17.12
N ILE A 122 5.28 4.95 -17.35
CA ILE A 122 4.21 4.50 -16.44
C ILE A 122 4.15 2.97 -16.40
N ASP A 123 4.21 2.31 -17.56
CA ASP A 123 4.19 0.85 -17.64
C ASP A 123 5.40 0.24 -16.88
N TYR A 124 6.60 0.81 -17.06
CA TYR A 124 7.81 0.42 -16.32
C TYR A 124 7.66 0.61 -14.80
N TYR A 125 7.10 1.73 -14.37
CA TYR A 125 6.85 2.01 -12.95
C TYR A 125 5.85 1.03 -12.32
N MET A 126 4.84 0.60 -13.08
CA MET A 126 3.88 -0.39 -12.61
C MET A 126 4.50 -1.79 -12.48
N GLU A 127 5.43 -2.15 -13.38
CA GLU A 127 6.20 -3.39 -13.27
C GLU A 127 7.06 -3.40 -12.00
N GLU A 128 7.83 -2.33 -11.75
CA GLU A 128 8.64 -2.21 -10.53
C GLU A 128 7.78 -2.26 -9.25
N LEU A 129 6.60 -1.63 -9.26
CA LEU A 129 5.67 -1.68 -8.13
C LEU A 129 5.14 -3.09 -7.89
N ASN A 130 4.84 -3.83 -8.96
CA ASN A 130 4.35 -5.19 -8.86
C ASN A 130 5.41 -6.11 -8.27
N ASP A 131 6.64 -6.06 -8.78
CA ASP A 131 7.80 -6.82 -8.26
C ASP A 131 8.02 -6.53 -6.78
N PHE A 132 7.93 -5.26 -6.40
CA PHE A 132 8.05 -4.86 -5.00
C PHE A 132 6.95 -5.47 -4.12
N HIS A 133 5.69 -5.45 -4.58
CA HIS A 133 4.60 -6.09 -3.87
C HIS A 133 4.79 -7.61 -3.75
N GLU A 134 5.34 -8.29 -4.76
CA GLU A 134 5.65 -9.72 -4.65
C GLU A 134 6.64 -10.03 -3.53
N MET A 135 7.62 -9.14 -3.31
CA MET A 135 8.60 -9.30 -2.23
C MET A 135 8.01 -9.05 -0.84
N ILE A 136 7.17 -8.03 -0.66
CA ILE A 136 6.70 -7.61 0.69
C ILE A 136 5.42 -8.32 1.15
N MET A 137 4.57 -8.77 0.21
CA MET A 137 3.29 -9.40 0.56
C MET A 137 3.45 -10.64 1.46
N PRO A 138 4.42 -11.54 1.27
CA PRO A 138 4.64 -12.66 2.19
C PRO A 138 4.82 -12.23 3.65
N LEU A 139 5.50 -11.11 3.89
CA LEU A 139 5.74 -10.56 5.24
C LEU A 139 4.46 -10.00 5.85
N ILE A 140 3.68 -9.26 5.06
CA ILE A 140 2.36 -8.77 5.46
C ILE A 140 1.47 -9.95 5.84
N LEU A 141 1.35 -10.95 4.97
CA LEU A 141 0.53 -12.14 5.19
C LEU A 141 0.98 -12.96 6.41
N GLN A 142 2.28 -12.98 6.71
CA GLN A 142 2.80 -13.58 7.94
C GLN A 142 2.24 -12.87 9.19
N GLY A 143 2.12 -11.54 9.18
CA GLY A 143 1.49 -10.77 10.26
C GLY A 143 0.04 -11.18 10.52
N TYR A 144 -0.74 -11.41 9.46
CA TYR A 144 -2.13 -11.88 9.56
C TYR A 144 -2.23 -13.28 10.15
N THR A 145 -1.44 -14.23 9.61
CA THR A 145 -1.51 -15.64 10.03
C THR A 145 -1.12 -15.82 11.49
N HIS A 146 -0.13 -15.07 11.98
CA HIS A 146 0.22 -15.06 13.40
C HIS A 146 -0.92 -14.53 14.28
N HIS A 147 -1.61 -13.46 13.89
CA HIS A 147 -2.73 -12.95 14.68
C HIS A 147 -3.88 -13.97 14.78
N TYR A 148 -4.33 -14.52 13.65
CA TYR A 148 -5.44 -15.49 13.62
C TYR A 148 -5.06 -16.86 14.20
N GLY A 149 -3.79 -17.27 14.10
CA GLY A 149 -3.26 -18.48 14.73
C GLY A 149 -3.26 -18.43 16.25
N TYR A 150 -3.09 -17.24 16.85
CA TYR A 150 -3.21 -17.02 18.29
C TYR A 150 -4.67 -16.87 18.74
N ALA A 151 -5.54 -16.25 17.94
CA ALA A 151 -6.96 -16.09 18.25
C ALA A 151 -7.72 -17.43 18.34
N LYS A 152 -7.31 -18.45 17.58
CA LYS A 152 -7.88 -19.82 17.66
C LYS A 152 -7.47 -20.63 18.91
N LYS A 153 -6.49 -20.16 19.69
CA LYS A 153 -5.98 -20.86 20.90
C LYS A 153 -6.51 -20.28 22.22
N ARG A 154 -7.47 -19.35 22.19
CA ARG A 154 -8.10 -18.76 23.38
C ARG A 154 -9.57 -19.09 23.43
#